data_AF-A0AAV6JHW5-F1
#
_entry.id   AF-A0AAV6JHW5-F1
#
_cell.length_a   1.000
_cell.length_b   1.000
_cell.length_c   1.000
_cell.angle_alpha   90.00
_cell.angle_beta   90.00
_cell.angle_gamma   90.00
#
_symmetry.space_group_name_H-M   'P 1'
#
loop_
_entity.id
_entity.type
_entity.pdbx_description
1 polymer ?
#
loop_
_entity_poly.entity_id
_entity_poly.type
_entity_poly.pdbx_seq_one_letter_code
_entity_poly.pdbx_strand_id
1 'polypeptide(L)'
;MAKHNKNSPLPDKPSSSTAASAMTSTTAAAPPRRNRKVSRKAAPPDFEALRELFKHHIESFDHMLEYGIETMFRNIKPVEILDPLTNKSLRNILFSLVI
;
A
#
# COMPACT_ATOMS: atom_id res chain seq x y z
N MET A 1 -13.03 -19.06 38.99
CA MET A 1 -14.29 -19.09 38.22
C MET A 1 -15.24 -18.04 38.81
N ALA A 2 -15.58 -17.00 38.07
CA ALA A 2 -16.71 -16.11 38.40
C ALA A 2 -17.21 -15.45 37.10
N LYS A 3 -18.46 -15.76 36.73
CA LYS A 3 -19.19 -15.18 35.59
C LYS A 3 -20.07 -14.04 36.13
N HIS A 4 -20.12 -12.89 35.46
CA HIS A 4 -21.28 -11.99 35.56
C HIS A 4 -21.49 -11.20 34.26
N ASN A 5 -22.61 -11.54 33.61
CA ASN A 5 -23.30 -10.83 32.52
C ASN A 5 -24.32 -9.87 33.14
N LYS A 6 -24.39 -8.60 32.68
CA LYS A 6 -25.60 -7.76 32.81
C LYS A 6 -25.72 -6.76 31.64
N ASN A 7 -26.47 -7.14 30.61
CA ASN A 7 -27.22 -6.18 29.79
C ASN A 7 -28.09 -5.30 30.70
N SER A 8 -28.14 -4.00 30.46
CA SER A 8 -29.20 -3.13 31.00
C SER A 8 -29.67 -2.11 29.95
N PRO A 9 -30.99 -1.83 29.84
CA PRO A 9 -31.59 -1.08 28.73
C PRO A 9 -32.17 0.30 29.11
N LEU A 10 -32.36 1.15 28.08
CA LEU A 10 -33.27 2.32 27.96
C LEU A 10 -32.91 3.63 28.71
N PRO A 11 -33.47 4.84 28.37
CA PRO A 11 -34.73 5.11 27.62
C PRO A 11 -34.71 6.25 26.55
N ASP A 12 -35.89 6.42 25.95
CA ASP A 12 -36.31 7.22 24.79
C ASP A 12 -36.31 8.76 24.92
N LYS A 13 -36.41 9.43 23.75
CA LYS A 13 -36.72 10.85 23.47
C LYS A 13 -37.92 11.40 24.28
N PRO A 14 -38.03 12.74 24.49
CA PRO A 14 -38.88 13.61 23.62
C PRO A 14 -38.33 15.05 23.42
N SER A 15 -38.25 15.59 22.21
CA SER A 15 -39.24 16.47 21.51
C SER A 15 -39.51 17.86 22.12
N SER A 16 -39.12 18.88 21.34
CA SER A 16 -39.84 20.12 20.99
C SER A 16 -40.59 20.96 22.04
N SER A 17 -40.20 22.23 22.16
CA SER A 17 -41.04 23.44 22.19
C SER A 17 -40.08 24.64 22.26
N THR A 18 -40.31 25.90 21.91
CA THR A 18 -41.34 26.71 21.24
C THR A 18 -40.83 28.16 21.39
N ALA A 19 -41.36 29.10 20.60
CA ALA A 19 -41.26 30.57 20.69
C ALA A 19 -40.11 31.19 19.88
N ALA A 20 -40.32 31.71 18.66
CA ALA A 20 -41.17 32.84 18.23
C ALA A 20 -40.53 34.22 18.48
N SER A 21 -40.54 35.01 17.40
CA SER A 21 -40.44 36.47 17.31
C SER A 21 -39.05 37.10 17.22
N ALA A 22 -38.71 37.63 16.04
CA ALA A 22 -38.79 39.07 15.78
C ALA A 22 -38.34 39.40 14.34
N MET A 23 -39.20 40.10 13.62
CA MET A 23 -38.93 40.72 12.32
C MET A 23 -37.94 41.89 12.51
N THR A 24 -36.82 41.89 11.80
CA THR A 24 -36.12 43.13 11.41
C THR A 24 -35.56 42.96 10.00
N SER A 25 -36.07 43.75 9.07
CA SER A 25 -35.52 43.94 7.73
C SER A 25 -34.41 44.99 7.81
N THR A 26 -33.17 44.64 7.46
CA THR A 26 -32.11 45.63 7.21
C THR A 26 -31.27 45.18 6.02
N THR A 27 -31.51 45.89 4.92
CA THR A 27 -30.59 46.33 3.86
C THR A 27 -29.42 45.42 3.50
N ALA A 28 -29.46 44.94 2.25
CA ALA A 28 -28.45 44.13 1.59
C ALA A 28 -27.04 44.73 1.69
N ALA A 29 -26.23 44.16 2.57
CA ALA A 29 -24.78 44.28 2.55
C ALA A 29 -24.20 43.15 1.68
N ALA A 30 -23.25 43.52 0.81
CA ALA A 30 -22.56 42.63 -0.13
C ALA A 30 -22.09 41.31 0.52
N PRO A 31 -22.14 40.17 -0.21
CA PRO A 31 -21.76 38.89 0.35
C PRO A 31 -20.28 38.93 0.79
N PRO A 32 -19.95 38.34 1.95
CA PRO A 32 -18.58 38.28 2.42
C PRO A 32 -17.73 37.59 1.37
N ARG A 33 -16.68 38.31 0.94
CA ARG A 33 -15.65 37.86 0.01
C ARG A 33 -15.24 36.44 0.39
N ARG A 34 -15.70 35.47 -0.40
CA ARG A 34 -15.56 34.03 -0.14
C ARG A 34 -14.09 33.73 0.14
N ASN A 35 -13.73 33.53 1.41
CA ASN A 35 -12.42 33.04 1.79
C ASN A 35 -12.25 31.70 1.08
N ARG A 36 -11.47 31.69 0.00
CA ARG A 36 -11.10 30.48 -0.72
C ARG A 36 -10.27 29.67 0.24
N LYS A 37 -10.90 28.72 0.93
CA LYS A 37 -10.22 27.65 1.68
C LYS A 37 -9.29 27.01 0.65
N VAL A 38 -8.00 27.29 0.78
CA VAL A 38 -6.97 26.63 -0.01
C VAL A 38 -7.14 25.15 0.31
N SER A 39 -7.50 24.36 -0.70
CA SER A 39 -7.58 22.91 -0.56
C SER A 39 -6.21 22.44 -0.11
N ARG A 40 -6.07 22.13 1.19
CA ARG A 40 -4.87 21.50 1.72
C ARG A 40 -4.85 20.15 1.01
N LYS A 41 -3.92 19.95 0.08
CA LYS A 41 -3.59 18.60 -0.38
C LYS A 41 -3.40 17.77 0.89
N ALA A 42 -4.24 16.77 1.09
CA ALA A 42 -4.07 15.86 2.21
C ALA A 42 -2.64 15.34 2.15
N ALA A 43 -1.91 15.47 3.26
CA ALA A 43 -0.58 14.88 3.35
C ALA A 43 -0.72 13.39 3.03
N PRO A 44 0.24 12.80 2.28
CA PRO A 44 0.21 11.37 2.02
C PRO A 44 0.09 10.62 3.35
N PRO A 45 -0.69 9.52 3.40
CA PRO A 45 -0.84 8.76 4.63
C PRO A 45 0.52 8.25 5.07
N ASP A 46 0.73 8.25 6.39
CA ASP A 46 1.94 7.71 6.97
C ASP A 46 1.87 6.17 6.92
N PHE A 47 2.80 5.56 6.21
CA PHE A 47 2.88 4.13 5.99
C PHE A 47 4.20 3.55 6.54
N GLU A 48 4.83 4.23 7.49
CA GLU A 48 6.14 3.83 8.02
C GLU A 48 6.15 2.40 8.58
N ALA A 49 5.13 2.02 9.37
CA ALA A 49 5.00 0.65 9.88
C ALA A 49 4.85 -0.41 8.77
N LEU A 50 4.18 -0.07 7.66
CA LEU A 50 4.03 -0.95 6.51
C LEU A 50 5.34 -1.07 5.72
N ARG A 51 6.07 0.04 5.58
CA ARG A 51 7.40 0.05 4.96
C ARG A 51 8.38 -0.80 5.75
N GLU A 52 8.37 -0.70 7.08
CA GLU A 52 9.22 -1.51 7.94
C GLU A 52 8.90 -3.01 7.79
N LEU A 53 7.61 -3.38 7.72
CA LEU A 53 7.19 -4.77 7.51
C LEU A 53 7.73 -5.38 6.20
N PHE A 54 7.77 -4.59 5.13
CA PHE A 54 8.24 -5.04 3.81
C PHE A 54 9.72 -4.74 3.53
N LYS A 55 10.38 -3.96 4.39
CA LYS A 55 11.76 -3.48 4.19
C LYS A 55 12.71 -4.63 3.84
N HIS A 56 12.68 -5.69 4.63
CA HIS A 56 13.53 -6.86 4.42
C HIS A 56 13.28 -7.52 3.05
N HIS A 57 12.02 -7.59 2.59
CA HIS A 57 11.71 -8.16 1.27
C HIS A 57 12.24 -7.28 0.15
N ILE A 58 12.07 -5.96 0.24
CA ILE A 58 12.58 -5.01 -0.75
C ILE A 58 14.11 -5.13 -0.81
N GLU A 59 14.78 -5.09 0.33
CA GLU A 59 16.25 -5.19 0.42
C GLU A 59 16.76 -6.55 -0.10
N SER A 60 16.05 -7.64 0.17
CA SER A 60 16.40 -8.97 -0.36
C SER A 60 16.26 -9.03 -1.88
N PHE A 61 15.21 -8.41 -2.44
CA PHE A 61 15.02 -8.35 -3.88
C PHE A 61 16.09 -7.49 -4.56
N ASP A 62 16.44 -6.34 -3.99
CA ASP A 62 17.53 -5.51 -4.50
C ASP A 62 18.86 -6.29 -4.52
N HIS A 63 19.16 -7.03 -3.45
CA HIS A 63 20.33 -7.89 -3.40
C HIS A 63 20.29 -9.03 -4.44
N MET A 64 19.12 -9.64 -4.65
CA MET A 64 18.93 -10.68 -5.65
C MET A 64 19.15 -10.14 -7.08
N LEU A 65 18.66 -8.94 -7.37
CA LEU A 65 18.84 -8.29 -8.67
C LEU A 65 20.29 -7.94 -8.94
N GLU A 66 21.00 -7.39 -7.95
CA GLU A 66 22.39 -6.96 -8.09
C GLU A 66 23.37 -8.14 -8.17
N TYR A 67 23.23 -9.13 -7.28
CA TYR A 67 24.23 -10.21 -7.14
C TYR A 67 23.65 -11.61 -7.35
N GLY A 68 22.40 -11.82 -6.95
CA GLY A 68 21.79 -13.16 -6.95
C GLY A 68 21.67 -13.77 -8.34
N ILE A 69 21.20 -13.00 -9.31
CA ILE A 69 20.99 -13.47 -10.69
C ILE A 69 22.32 -13.81 -11.36
N GLU A 70 23.31 -12.93 -11.24
CA GLU A 70 24.64 -13.18 -11.81
C GLU A 70 25.28 -14.42 -11.19
N THR A 71 25.21 -14.54 -9.86
CA THR A 71 25.73 -15.69 -9.12
C THR A 71 25.02 -16.98 -9.54
N MET A 72 23.69 -16.95 -9.72
CA MET A 72 22.94 -18.10 -10.21
C MET A 72 23.42 -18.52 -11.60
N PHE A 73 23.54 -17.58 -12.54
CA PHE A 73 23.98 -17.92 -13.90
C PHE A 73 25.40 -18.47 -13.96
N ARG A 74 26.33 -17.92 -13.16
CA ARG A 74 27.71 -18.44 -13.05
C ARG A 74 27.76 -19.87 -12.48
N ASN A 75 26.81 -20.25 -11.63
CA ASN A 75 26.80 -21.54 -10.94
C ASN A 75 25.97 -22.62 -11.65
N ILE A 76 25.27 -22.30 -12.73
CA ILE A 76 24.53 -23.33 -13.49
C ILE A 76 25.53 -24.21 -14.24
N LYS A 77 25.52 -25.51 -13.92
CA LYS A 77 26.32 -26.50 -14.62
C LYS A 77 25.85 -26.60 -16.08
N PRO A 78 26.75 -26.46 -17.07
CA PRO A 78 26.37 -26.61 -18.47
C PRO A 78 25.89 -28.04 -18.72
N VAL A 79 24.76 -28.17 -19.41
CA VAL A 79 24.24 -29.46 -19.88
C VAL A 79 24.82 -29.71 -21.26
N GLU A 80 25.60 -30.78 -21.39
CA GLU A 80 26.14 -31.26 -22.66
C GLU A 80 25.46 -32.57 -23.02
N ILE A 81 24.82 -32.62 -24.19
CA ILE A 81 24.23 -33.83 -24.75
C ILE A 81 25.12 -34.28 -25.89
N LEU A 82 25.70 -35.47 -25.76
CA LEU A 82 26.49 -36.11 -26.80
C LEU A 82 25.60 -37.08 -27.56
N ASP A 83 25.50 -36.91 -28.87
CA ASP A 83 24.92 -37.93 -29.75
C ASP A 83 26.01 -38.92 -30.17
N PRO A 84 25.98 -40.18 -29.70
CA PRO A 84 27.00 -41.17 -30.02
C PRO A 84 26.97 -41.60 -31.50
N LEU A 85 25.86 -41.38 -32.22
CA LEU A 85 25.72 -41.80 -33.61
C LEU A 85 26.34 -40.79 -34.57
N THR A 86 26.18 -39.50 -34.28
CA THR A 86 26.68 -38.41 -35.15
C THR A 86 27.91 -37.70 -34.60
N ASN A 87 28.41 -38.09 -33.41
CA ASN A 87 29.51 -37.43 -32.70
C ASN A 87 29.29 -35.92 -32.48
N LYS A 88 28.02 -35.48 -32.45
CA LYS A 88 27.66 -34.07 -32.25
C LYS A 88 27.39 -33.81 -30.77
N SER A 89 27.90 -32.69 -30.28
CA SER A 89 27.61 -32.18 -28.93
C SER A 89 26.65 -31.01 -29.00
N LEU A 90 25.51 -31.10 -28.30
CA LEU A 90 24.63 -29.97 -28.03
C LEU A 90 24.98 -29.39 -26.65
N ARG A 91 25.12 -28.07 -26.57
CA ARG A 91 25.37 -27.34 -25.32
C ARG A 91 24.24 -26.33 -25.10
N ASN A 92 23.84 -26.13 -23.85
CA ASN A 92 22.82 -25.12 -23.52
C ASN A 92 23.34 -23.71 -23.83
N ILE A 93 22.44 -22.82 -24.29
CA ILE A 93 22.67 -21.39 -24.54
C ILE A 93 23.35 -20.65 -23.39
N LEU A 94 23.20 -21.15 -22.16
CA LEU A 94 23.80 -20.57 -20.97
C LEU A 94 25.34 -20.54 -21.02
N PHE A 95 25.95 -21.46 -21.77
CA PHE A 95 27.40 -21.46 -21.99
C PHE A 95 27.87 -20.24 -22.80
N SER A 96 27.01 -19.70 -23.67
CA SER A 96 27.37 -18.59 -24.56
C SER A 96 27.12 -17.20 -23.96
N LEU A 97 26.33 -17.10 -22.88
CA LEU A 97 25.96 -15.81 -22.26
C LEU A 97 26.96 -15.36 -21.17
N VAL A 98 27.83 -16.25 -20.71
CA VAL A 98 28.74 -16.05 -19.56
C VAL A 98 30.21 -15.91 -20.00
N ILE A 99 30.47 -15.89 -21.32
CA ILE A 99 31.78 -15.64 -21.94
C ILE A 99 31.72 -14.30 -22.67
#